data_AF-A0A7C4IMJ1-F1
#
_entry.id   AF-A0A7C4IMJ1-F1
#
_cell.length_a   1.000
_cell.length_b   1.000
_cell.length_c   1.000
_cell.angle_alpha   90.00
_cell.angle_beta   90.00
_cell.angle_gamma   90.00
#
_symmetry.space_group_name_H-M   'P 1'
#
loop_
_entity.id
_entity.type
_entity.pdbx_description
1 polymer ?
#
loop_
_entity_poly.entity_id
_entity_poly.type
_entity_poly.pdbx_seq_one_letter_code
_entity_poly.pdbx_strand_id
1 'polypeptide(L)'
;MEKAVSRSILVGIIVGSLALTSAFAADALKMKITTDIPPGIAMPDKVETRLGTLNFFDGFPDKPTRIYPLSQAANPPANNFVNVSDRAFCTVAPADYRFWELLNDVVQNEPIASLDPVSLGFFAAIGIEKGKPFAPDERMKKILHEAAAVGDATARTLTYQSRIPEAFYYPNSTWRQWLGGYKFESQPGVAYLDAAAFFYFYATGVTPAMEAKMVGKGSQYAVGIVDSNGNALDGGKTYRLHLLPNVPAKDFWSAIVYDNQTRSMLQTDQDFPQVSSLDRGVVTNKDGSVDVYFGPKAPEGKEHNWIQTIPGKGWNMLFRLYGPLEPWFDKTWRLNEIELVN
;
A
#
# COMPACT_ATOMS: atom_id res chain seq x y z
N MET A 1 36.81 52.75 41.96
CA MET A 1 38.25 52.44 42.01
C MET A 1 38.38 50.97 41.67
N GLU A 2 38.61 50.65 40.39
CA GLU A 2 39.93 50.21 39.85
C GLU A 2 40.41 48.92 40.51
N LYS A 3 40.85 47.86 39.82
CA LYS A 3 41.20 47.62 38.41
C LYS A 3 41.24 46.10 38.21
N ALA A 4 41.07 45.67 36.97
CA ALA A 4 41.20 44.28 36.54
C ALA A 4 42.63 43.92 36.11
N VAL A 5 42.81 42.62 35.84
CA VAL A 5 43.72 41.96 34.87
C VAL A 5 45.08 41.44 35.36
N SER A 6 45.26 40.11 35.29
CA SER A 6 46.24 39.49 34.38
C SER A 6 46.03 37.97 34.20
N ARG A 7 46.16 37.50 32.95
CA ARG A 7 46.08 36.12 32.44
C ARG A 7 47.48 35.50 32.33
N SER A 8 47.58 34.16 32.38
CA SER A 8 48.43 33.23 31.57
C SER A 8 48.47 31.85 32.26
N ILE A 9 47.86 30.76 31.75
CA ILE A 9 48.21 29.83 30.64
C ILE A 9 49.33 28.80 30.98
N LEU A 10 48.86 27.57 31.29
CA LEU A 10 49.17 26.24 30.69
C LEU A 10 50.53 25.52 30.93
N VAL A 11 50.47 24.27 31.44
CA VAL A 11 50.79 22.96 30.76
C VAL A 11 51.16 21.86 31.79
N GLY A 12 50.58 20.66 31.63
CA GLY A 12 51.11 19.36 32.12
C GLY A 12 50.03 18.37 32.62
N ILE A 13 49.61 17.36 31.82
CA ILE A 13 49.98 15.91 31.92
C ILE A 13 49.13 15.16 33.00
N ILE A 14 48.46 14.00 32.86
CA ILE A 14 48.41 12.86 31.92
C ILE A 14 47.22 11.91 32.29
N VAL A 15 46.74 11.10 31.33
CA VAL A 15 46.05 9.77 31.45
C VAL A 15 44.56 9.66 31.85
N GLY A 16 43.76 9.21 30.87
CA GLY A 16 43.12 7.89 30.93
C GLY A 16 41.66 7.82 31.38
N SER A 17 40.71 7.84 30.45
CA SER A 17 39.42 7.16 30.60
C SER A 17 38.89 6.72 29.23
N LEU A 18 38.66 5.42 29.13
CA LEU A 18 38.08 4.69 28.02
C LEU A 18 36.64 5.14 27.71
N ALA A 19 36.28 4.91 26.44
CA ALA A 19 34.96 4.55 25.95
C ALA A 19 33.80 5.53 26.17
N LEU A 20 33.47 6.28 25.11
CA LEU A 20 32.11 6.64 24.75
C LEU A 20 32.07 6.84 23.23
N THR A 21 31.95 5.73 22.50
CA THR A 21 31.38 5.77 21.15
C THR A 21 29.91 6.15 21.32
N SER A 22 29.59 7.42 21.10
CA SER A 22 28.22 7.87 20.96
C SER A 22 27.62 7.23 19.71
N ALA A 23 26.96 6.09 19.91
CA ALA A 23 25.91 5.65 19.02
C ALA A 23 24.83 6.73 19.04
N PHE A 24 24.80 7.57 18.01
CA PHE A 24 23.58 8.27 17.65
C PHE A 24 22.59 7.19 17.20
N ALA A 25 21.84 6.65 18.16
CA ALA A 25 20.57 6.01 17.85
C ALA A 25 19.74 7.09 17.16
N ALA A 26 19.57 6.97 15.85
CA ALA A 26 18.57 7.74 15.14
C ALA A 26 17.25 7.42 15.84
N ASP A 27 16.64 8.42 16.48
CA ASP A 27 15.28 8.30 17.01
C ASP A 27 14.43 7.71 15.89
N ALA A 28 13.93 6.48 16.12
CA ALA A 28 12.95 5.88 15.23
C ALA A 28 11.83 6.91 15.09
N LEU A 29 11.63 7.42 13.87
CA LEU A 29 10.53 8.34 13.53
C LEU A 29 9.25 7.80 14.16
N LYS A 30 8.83 8.37 15.31
CA LYS A 30 7.47 8.20 15.81
C LYS A 30 6.58 8.62 14.64
N MET A 31 5.86 7.66 14.05
CA MET A 31 4.91 7.98 12.99
C MET A 31 3.99 9.06 13.54
N LYS A 32 4.13 10.28 13.02
CA LYS A 32 3.55 11.48 13.64
C LYS A 32 2.02 11.54 13.47
N ILE A 33 1.46 10.60 12.71
CA ILE A 33 0.08 10.57 12.24
C ILE A 33 -0.40 9.10 12.28
N THR A 34 -0.76 8.59 13.46
CA THR A 34 -1.54 7.36 13.57
C THR A 34 -2.96 7.75 13.98
N THR A 35 -3.96 7.39 13.17
CA THR A 35 -5.36 7.64 13.55
C THR A 35 -5.81 6.65 14.61
N ASP A 36 -6.55 7.12 15.63
CA ASP A 36 -7.13 6.23 16.64
C ASP A 36 -8.00 5.14 16.00
N ILE A 37 -7.91 3.94 16.57
CA ILE A 37 -8.56 2.71 16.11
C ILE A 37 -10.02 2.67 16.64
N PRO A 38 -11.05 2.73 15.80
CA PRO A 38 -12.42 2.38 16.19
C PRO A 38 -12.54 1.01 16.89
N PRO A 39 -13.40 0.86 17.91
CA PRO A 39 -13.70 -0.47 18.48
C PRO A 39 -14.26 -1.43 17.40
N GLY A 40 -13.73 -2.66 17.31
CA GLY A 40 -14.30 -3.74 16.47
C GLY A 40 -13.71 -3.91 15.06
N ILE A 41 -12.52 -3.37 14.78
CA ILE A 41 -11.93 -3.37 13.42
C ILE A 41 -11.52 -4.75 12.87
N ALA A 42 -11.23 -5.73 13.72
CA ALA A 42 -11.05 -7.10 13.24
C ALA A 42 -12.43 -7.71 13.04
N MET A 43 -12.74 -8.18 11.82
CA MET A 43 -13.97 -8.94 11.57
C MET A 43 -13.87 -10.27 12.31
N PRO A 44 -14.63 -10.47 13.40
CA PRO A 44 -14.61 -11.73 14.12
C PRO A 44 -15.35 -12.80 13.31
N ASP A 45 -15.03 -14.08 13.53
CA ASP A 45 -15.77 -15.21 12.96
C ASP A 45 -17.27 -15.19 13.34
N LYS A 46 -17.64 -14.40 14.36
CA LYS A 46 -19.00 -14.21 14.83
C LYS A 46 -19.26 -12.76 15.23
N VAL A 47 -20.23 -12.11 14.59
CA VAL A 47 -20.69 -10.76 14.95
C VAL A 47 -22.14 -10.84 15.42
N GLU A 48 -22.40 -10.40 16.66
CA GLU A 48 -23.77 -10.21 17.14
C GLU A 48 -24.31 -8.88 16.63
N THR A 49 -25.43 -8.93 15.90
CA THR A 49 -26.08 -7.72 15.36
C THR A 49 -27.55 -7.67 15.76
N ARG A 50 -28.17 -6.50 15.60
CA ARG A 50 -29.63 -6.35 15.73
C ARG A 50 -30.44 -7.19 14.72
N LEU A 51 -29.78 -7.74 13.70
CA LEU A 51 -30.38 -8.59 12.66
C LEU A 51 -30.14 -10.09 12.93
N GLY A 52 -29.52 -10.42 14.07
CA GLY A 52 -29.09 -11.77 14.41
C GLY A 52 -27.56 -11.92 14.36
N THR A 53 -27.11 -13.13 14.68
CA THR A 53 -25.71 -13.51 14.60
C THR A 53 -25.29 -13.67 13.13
N LEU A 54 -24.22 -12.98 12.73
CA LEU A 54 -23.52 -13.21 11.47
C LEU A 54 -22.30 -14.09 11.77
N ASN A 55 -22.11 -15.19 11.04
CA ASN A 55 -20.89 -15.97 11.12
C ASN A 55 -20.08 -15.83 9.83
N PHE A 56 -18.77 -15.79 9.99
CA PHE A 56 -17.82 -15.63 8.91
C PHE A 56 -16.74 -16.70 8.96
N PHE A 57 -16.22 -17.06 7.79
CA PHE A 57 -14.99 -17.82 7.63
C PHE A 57 -14.06 -16.99 6.76
N ASP A 58 -12.94 -16.51 7.31
CA ASP A 58 -12.00 -15.62 6.61
C ASP A 58 -12.69 -14.40 5.97
N GLY A 59 -13.68 -13.86 6.69
CA GLY A 59 -14.51 -12.76 6.24
C GLY A 59 -15.60 -13.08 5.22
N PHE A 60 -15.69 -14.32 4.73
CA PHE A 60 -16.81 -14.77 3.93
C PHE A 60 -17.98 -15.16 4.82
N PRO A 61 -19.20 -14.61 4.59
CA PRO A 61 -20.38 -15.04 5.32
C PRO A 61 -20.63 -16.54 5.09
N ASP A 62 -20.93 -17.27 6.17
CA ASP A 62 -21.28 -18.67 6.07
C ASP A 62 -22.58 -18.87 5.27
N LYS A 63 -22.85 -20.12 4.84
CA LYS A 63 -24.08 -20.42 4.09
C LYS A 63 -25.37 -19.98 4.80
N PRO A 64 -25.50 -20.03 6.14
CA PRO A 64 -26.63 -19.45 6.87
C PRO A 64 -26.78 -17.93 6.77
N THR A 65 -25.68 -17.17 6.69
CA THR A 65 -25.74 -15.71 6.61
C THR A 65 -26.40 -15.25 5.30
N ARG A 66 -27.45 -14.42 5.41
CA ARG A 66 -28.27 -13.95 4.29
C ARG A 66 -28.03 -12.46 4.03
N ILE A 67 -27.84 -12.07 2.77
CA ILE A 67 -27.76 -10.67 2.32
C ILE A 67 -28.99 -10.41 1.44
N TYR A 68 -29.88 -9.52 1.89
CA TYR A 68 -31.17 -9.28 1.25
C TYR A 68 -31.67 -7.85 1.53
N PRO A 69 -32.56 -7.28 0.69
CA PRO A 69 -33.21 -6.00 0.98
C PRO A 69 -34.01 -6.08 2.28
N LEU A 70 -33.93 -5.05 3.13
CA LEU A 70 -34.62 -5.05 4.43
C LEU A 70 -36.14 -5.32 4.32
N SER A 71 -36.78 -4.92 3.22
CA SER A 71 -38.20 -5.19 2.95
C SER A 71 -38.55 -6.68 2.84
N GLN A 72 -37.56 -7.54 2.62
CA GLN A 72 -37.71 -8.99 2.51
C GLN A 72 -37.32 -9.72 3.80
N ALA A 73 -37.06 -9.01 4.91
CA ALA A 73 -36.62 -9.63 6.16
C ALA A 73 -37.58 -10.69 6.74
N ALA A 74 -38.87 -10.60 6.44
CA ALA A 74 -39.84 -11.61 6.83
C ALA A 74 -39.68 -12.94 6.06
N ASN A 75 -39.11 -12.90 4.86
CA ASN A 75 -38.84 -14.07 4.03
C ASN A 75 -37.62 -13.82 3.13
N PRO A 76 -36.39 -13.89 3.70
CA PRO A 76 -35.19 -13.50 2.99
C PRO A 76 -34.88 -14.51 1.88
N PRO A 77 -34.63 -14.06 0.63
CA PRO A 77 -34.21 -14.95 -0.44
C PRO A 77 -32.85 -15.58 -0.14
N ALA A 78 -32.57 -16.71 -0.78
CA ALA A 78 -31.23 -17.31 -0.72
C ALA A 78 -30.21 -16.41 -1.45
N ASN A 79 -28.99 -16.33 -0.91
CA ASN A 79 -27.89 -15.64 -1.59
C ASN A 79 -27.56 -16.38 -2.89
N ASN A 80 -27.29 -15.62 -3.96
CA ASN A 80 -26.73 -16.14 -5.19
C ASN A 80 -25.21 -15.88 -5.21
N PHE A 81 -24.40 -16.92 -5.08
CA PHE A 81 -22.95 -16.83 -5.17
C PHE A 81 -22.49 -17.14 -6.60
N VAL A 82 -21.82 -16.19 -7.24
CA VAL A 82 -21.31 -16.33 -8.61
C VAL A 82 -19.80 -16.60 -8.55
N ASN A 83 -19.37 -17.74 -9.10
CA ASN A 83 -17.95 -18.03 -9.27
C ASN A 83 -17.41 -17.25 -10.49
N VAL A 84 -16.36 -16.46 -10.26
CA VAL A 84 -15.70 -15.62 -11.27
C VAL A 84 -14.22 -15.96 -11.49
N SER A 85 -13.70 -17.05 -10.92
CA SER A 85 -12.27 -17.39 -10.97
C SER A 85 -11.72 -17.48 -12.40
N ASP A 86 -12.49 -18.04 -13.33
CA ASP A 86 -12.06 -18.23 -14.74
C ASP A 86 -12.59 -17.14 -15.67
N ARG A 87 -13.05 -16.00 -15.12
CA ARG A 87 -13.60 -14.90 -15.90
C ARG A 87 -12.65 -13.72 -15.90
N ALA A 88 -12.30 -13.24 -17.08
CA ALA A 88 -11.61 -11.96 -17.20
C ALA A 88 -12.56 -10.83 -16.80
N PHE A 89 -12.09 -9.95 -15.91
CA PHE A 89 -12.76 -8.70 -15.57
C PHE A 89 -11.72 -7.62 -15.30
N CYS A 90 -12.12 -6.36 -15.44
CA CYS A 90 -11.26 -5.20 -15.22
C CYS A 90 -11.87 -4.31 -14.14
N THR A 91 -11.15 -4.13 -13.04
CA THR A 91 -11.51 -3.20 -11.96
C THR A 91 -10.70 -1.91 -12.00
N VAL A 92 -9.89 -1.72 -13.03
CA VAL A 92 -9.05 -0.54 -13.19
C VAL A 92 -9.90 0.65 -13.57
N ALA A 93 -9.82 1.72 -12.78
CA ALA A 93 -10.50 2.97 -13.10
C ALA A 93 -10.02 3.51 -14.47
N PRO A 94 -10.92 4.06 -15.30
CA PRO A 94 -10.54 4.65 -16.58
C PRO A 94 -9.58 5.83 -16.37
N ALA A 95 -8.51 5.85 -17.16
CA ALA A 95 -7.48 6.89 -17.16
C ALA A 95 -7.61 7.85 -18.37
N ASP A 96 -8.71 7.73 -19.11
CA ASP A 96 -9.04 8.54 -20.28
C ASP A 96 -10.34 9.30 -20.03
N TYR A 97 -10.93 9.86 -21.10
CA TYR A 97 -12.17 10.62 -21.01
C TYR A 97 -13.31 9.90 -20.26
N ARG A 98 -13.36 8.56 -20.26
CA ARG A 98 -14.37 7.77 -19.54
C ARG A 98 -14.33 7.98 -18.03
N PHE A 99 -13.25 8.52 -17.49
CA PHE A 99 -13.19 8.99 -16.10
C PHE A 99 -14.32 9.97 -15.78
N TRP A 100 -14.59 10.93 -16.68
CA TRP A 100 -15.62 11.93 -16.45
C TRP A 100 -17.03 11.36 -16.55
N GLU A 101 -17.23 10.35 -17.39
CA GLU A 101 -18.48 9.60 -17.49
C GLU A 101 -18.73 8.80 -16.20
N LEU A 102 -17.70 8.12 -15.70
CA LEU A 102 -17.75 7.41 -14.42
C LEU A 102 -18.02 8.37 -13.26
N LEU A 103 -17.33 9.51 -13.20
CA LEU A 103 -17.55 10.53 -12.18
C LEU A 103 -18.98 11.06 -12.23
N ASN A 104 -19.51 11.33 -13.43
CA ASN A 104 -20.90 11.72 -13.59
C ASN A 104 -21.85 10.62 -13.10
N ASP A 105 -21.63 9.36 -13.45
CA ASP A 105 -22.47 8.24 -12.98
C ASP A 105 -22.49 8.16 -11.45
N VAL A 106 -21.34 8.32 -10.79
CA VAL A 106 -21.26 8.39 -9.32
C VAL A 106 -22.08 9.57 -8.79
N VAL A 107 -21.92 10.77 -9.36
CA VAL A 107 -22.72 11.94 -8.97
C VAL A 107 -24.22 11.68 -9.17
N GLN A 108 -24.63 11.02 -10.25
CA GLN A 108 -26.05 10.70 -10.52
C GLN A 108 -26.63 9.65 -9.57
N ASN A 109 -25.83 8.75 -9.01
CA ASN A 109 -26.31 7.67 -8.14
C ASN A 109 -26.16 7.97 -6.64
N GLU A 110 -25.20 8.81 -6.24
CA GLU A 110 -24.94 9.08 -4.81
C GLU A 110 -25.72 10.29 -4.26
N PRO A 111 -26.13 10.31 -2.98
CA PRO A 111 -26.75 11.49 -2.37
C PRO A 111 -25.83 12.72 -2.46
N ILE A 112 -26.36 13.91 -2.75
CA ILE A 112 -25.56 15.14 -2.85
C ILE A 112 -24.75 15.41 -1.57
N ALA A 113 -25.32 15.07 -0.41
CA ALA A 113 -24.66 15.24 0.89
C ALA A 113 -23.44 14.33 1.12
N SER A 114 -23.11 13.43 0.17
CA SER A 114 -21.90 12.59 0.23
C SER A 114 -20.61 13.34 -0.06
N LEU A 115 -20.69 14.53 -0.67
CA LEU A 115 -19.55 15.37 -1.04
C LEU A 115 -19.71 16.80 -0.53
N ASP A 116 -18.57 17.47 -0.35
CA ASP A 116 -18.57 18.86 0.10
C ASP A 116 -18.95 19.83 -1.06
N PRO A 117 -19.51 21.01 -0.73
CA PRO A 117 -19.94 21.98 -1.74
C PRO A 117 -18.83 22.50 -2.66
N VAL A 118 -17.57 22.51 -2.22
CA VAL A 118 -16.45 23.01 -3.03
C VAL A 118 -16.13 22.00 -4.14
N SER A 119 -16.02 20.72 -3.80
CA SER A 119 -15.82 19.65 -4.78
C SER A 119 -16.96 19.59 -5.81
N LEU A 120 -18.20 19.70 -5.34
CA LEU A 120 -19.37 19.77 -6.23
C LEU A 120 -19.35 21.00 -7.14
N GLY A 121 -18.84 22.14 -6.66
CA GLY A 121 -18.63 23.34 -7.47
C GLY A 121 -17.64 23.12 -8.62
N PHE A 122 -16.54 22.41 -8.37
CA PHE A 122 -15.58 22.04 -9.43
C PHE A 122 -16.20 21.09 -10.47
N PHE A 123 -17.01 20.13 -10.03
CA PHE A 123 -17.70 19.21 -10.96
C PHE A 123 -18.75 19.95 -11.80
N ALA A 124 -19.52 20.85 -11.19
CA ALA A 124 -20.49 21.67 -11.91
C ALA A 124 -19.83 22.58 -12.96
N ALA A 125 -18.64 23.11 -12.67
CA ALA A 125 -17.89 23.96 -13.60
C ALA A 125 -17.49 23.26 -14.92
N ILE A 126 -17.43 21.92 -14.91
CA ILE A 126 -17.18 21.10 -16.10
C ILE A 126 -18.44 20.41 -16.65
N GLY A 127 -19.62 20.77 -16.11
CA GLY A 127 -20.92 20.28 -16.57
C GLY A 127 -21.41 18.99 -15.92
N ILE A 128 -20.78 18.55 -14.81
CA ILE A 128 -21.25 17.39 -14.02
C ILE A 128 -22.11 17.90 -12.86
N GLU A 129 -23.42 17.66 -12.94
CA GLU A 129 -24.38 18.13 -11.95
C GLU A 129 -25.46 17.07 -11.68
N LYS A 130 -25.86 16.91 -10.42
CA LYS A 130 -26.93 15.97 -10.03
C LYS A 130 -28.23 16.25 -10.79
N GLY A 131 -28.82 15.23 -11.38
CA GLY A 131 -30.10 15.29 -12.09
C GLY A 131 -30.00 15.87 -13.51
N LYS A 132 -28.80 16.22 -13.99
CA LYS A 132 -28.59 16.72 -15.35
C LYS A 132 -27.78 15.73 -16.19
N PRO A 133 -28.09 15.58 -17.49
CA PRO A 133 -27.23 14.85 -18.41
C PRO A 133 -25.84 15.50 -18.51
N PHE A 134 -24.78 14.70 -18.50
CA PHE A 134 -23.44 15.16 -18.82
C PHE A 134 -23.25 15.19 -20.34
N ALA A 135 -23.39 16.37 -20.94
CA ALA A 135 -23.32 16.59 -22.38
C ALA A 135 -22.37 17.75 -22.74
N PRO A 136 -21.06 17.63 -22.48
CA PRO A 136 -20.10 18.67 -22.80
C PRO A 136 -19.99 18.89 -24.32
N ASP A 137 -19.77 20.14 -24.71
CA ASP A 137 -19.49 20.49 -26.10
C ASP A 137 -18.10 20.00 -26.54
N GLU A 138 -17.79 20.13 -27.84
CA GLU A 138 -16.51 19.66 -28.40
C GLU A 138 -15.29 20.34 -27.76
N ARG A 139 -15.44 21.61 -27.36
CA ARG A 139 -14.37 22.33 -26.67
C ARG A 139 -14.09 21.72 -25.29
N MET A 140 -15.13 21.49 -24.50
CA MET A 140 -15.02 20.90 -23.17
C MET A 140 -14.56 19.45 -23.24
N LYS A 141 -15.04 18.65 -24.20
CA LYS A 141 -14.54 17.28 -24.40
C LYS A 141 -13.04 17.23 -24.63
N LYS A 142 -12.50 18.14 -25.45
CA LYS A 142 -11.05 18.25 -25.68
C LYS A 142 -10.29 18.57 -24.40
N ILE A 143 -10.77 19.54 -23.62
CA ILE A 143 -10.16 19.90 -22.32
C ILE A 143 -10.15 18.69 -21.37
N LEU A 144 -11.29 18.00 -21.26
CA LEU A 144 -11.45 16.87 -20.36
C LEU A 144 -10.61 15.65 -20.78
N HIS A 145 -10.43 15.44 -22.09
CA HIS A 145 -9.52 14.42 -22.61
C HIS A 145 -8.06 14.71 -22.20
N GLU A 146 -7.61 15.96 -22.38
CA GLU A 146 -6.26 16.38 -21.96
C GLU A 146 -6.12 16.31 -20.43
N ALA A 147 -7.13 16.75 -19.68
CA ALA A 147 -7.14 16.73 -18.22
C ALA A 147 -7.07 15.30 -17.66
N ALA A 148 -7.77 14.33 -18.26
CA ALA A 148 -7.68 12.93 -17.86
C ALA A 148 -6.26 12.37 -18.05
N ALA A 149 -5.63 12.66 -19.19
CA ALA A 149 -4.26 12.22 -19.46
C ALA A 149 -3.25 12.82 -18.46
N VAL A 150 -3.38 14.12 -18.14
CA VAL A 150 -2.55 14.79 -17.14
C VAL A 150 -2.82 14.24 -15.73
N GLY A 151 -4.09 13.96 -15.39
CA GLY A 151 -4.47 13.36 -14.11
C GLY A 151 -3.84 11.97 -13.92
N ASP A 152 -3.92 11.10 -14.93
CA ASP A 152 -3.28 9.77 -14.91
C ASP A 152 -1.76 9.88 -14.76
N ALA A 153 -1.11 10.76 -15.54
CA ALA A 153 0.32 11.00 -15.43
C ALA A 153 0.72 11.54 -14.03
N THR A 154 -0.11 12.40 -13.43
CA THR A 154 0.10 12.93 -12.08
C THR A 154 0.02 11.82 -11.04
N ALA A 155 -1.03 11.00 -11.08
CA ALA A 155 -1.19 9.87 -10.16
C ALA A 155 -0.05 8.86 -10.29
N ARG A 156 0.34 8.50 -11.53
CA ARG A 156 1.52 7.66 -11.79
C ARG A 156 2.81 8.25 -11.22
N THR A 157 3.01 9.56 -11.34
CA THR A 157 4.22 10.21 -10.84
C THR A 157 4.25 10.21 -9.31
N LEU A 158 3.13 10.53 -8.66
CA LEU A 158 2.97 10.42 -7.21
C LEU A 158 3.26 8.99 -6.73
N THR A 159 2.79 7.98 -7.47
CA THR A 159 2.96 6.58 -7.09
C THR A 159 4.32 6.00 -7.40
N TYR A 160 4.83 6.17 -8.62
CA TYR A 160 6.05 5.49 -9.07
C TYR A 160 7.33 6.30 -8.86
N GLN A 161 7.24 7.62 -8.75
CA GLN A 161 8.35 8.54 -8.56
C GLN A 161 8.04 9.57 -7.46
N SER A 162 7.46 9.08 -6.35
CA SER A 162 7.08 9.93 -5.22
C SER A 162 8.25 10.76 -4.73
N ARG A 163 7.99 12.06 -4.57
CA ARG A 163 8.93 13.01 -3.95
C ARG A 163 8.57 13.31 -2.50
N ILE A 164 7.55 12.64 -1.96
CA ILE A 164 7.09 12.82 -0.59
C ILE A 164 8.06 12.08 0.33
N PRO A 165 8.89 12.77 1.15
CA PRO A 165 9.92 12.12 1.94
C PRO A 165 9.34 11.11 2.94
N GLU A 166 8.15 11.39 3.49
CA GLU A 166 7.47 10.52 4.44
C GLU A 166 6.99 9.20 3.81
N ALA A 167 6.88 9.15 2.47
CA ALA A 167 6.46 7.93 1.77
C ALA A 167 7.50 6.82 1.91
N PHE A 168 8.75 7.11 2.27
CA PHE A 168 9.82 6.12 2.36
C PHE A 168 9.94 5.55 3.78
N TYR A 169 10.05 4.22 3.89
CA TYR A 169 10.15 3.54 5.20
C TYR A 169 11.42 3.92 5.97
N TYR A 170 12.55 4.02 5.28
CA TYR A 170 13.86 4.26 5.88
C TYR A 170 14.64 5.32 5.09
N PRO A 171 15.59 6.04 5.74
CA PRO A 171 16.56 6.85 5.02
C PRO A 171 17.32 5.99 3.99
N ASN A 172 17.50 6.51 2.77
CA ASN A 172 18.18 5.82 1.66
C ASN A 172 17.58 4.44 1.33
N SER A 173 16.26 4.29 1.47
CA SER A 173 15.52 3.10 1.07
C SER A 173 14.63 3.41 -0.13
N THR A 174 14.35 2.39 -0.93
CA THR A 174 13.42 2.49 -2.07
C THR A 174 11.99 2.09 -1.69
N TRP A 175 11.84 1.34 -0.59
CA TRP A 175 10.55 0.90 -0.05
C TRP A 175 9.63 2.04 0.38
N ARG A 176 8.38 1.99 -0.08
CA ARG A 176 7.35 2.99 0.24
C ARG A 176 6.26 2.45 1.15
N GLN A 177 5.68 3.33 1.96
CA GLN A 177 4.57 3.09 2.89
C GLN A 177 3.33 3.91 2.52
N TRP A 178 2.17 3.51 3.03
CA TRP A 178 0.96 4.33 2.95
C TRP A 178 1.07 5.57 3.84
N LEU A 179 0.37 6.65 3.47
CA LEU A 179 0.47 7.95 4.11
C LEU A 179 -0.89 8.44 4.61
N GLY A 180 -0.87 9.21 5.71
CA GLY A 180 -2.05 9.91 6.22
C GLY A 180 -3.09 9.02 6.93
N GLY A 181 -2.72 7.81 7.33
CA GLY A 181 -3.66 6.90 7.97
C GLY A 181 -4.73 6.35 7.03
N TYR A 182 -5.67 5.61 7.58
CA TYR A 182 -6.82 5.10 6.81
C TYR A 182 -7.79 6.19 6.32
N LYS A 183 -7.62 7.43 6.82
CA LYS A 183 -8.41 8.61 6.42
C LYS A 183 -7.73 9.47 5.36
N PHE A 184 -6.45 9.22 5.06
CA PHE A 184 -5.62 10.08 4.22
C PHE A 184 -5.64 11.53 4.68
N GLU A 185 -5.29 11.76 5.95
CA GLU A 185 -5.20 13.09 6.56
C GLU A 185 -3.75 13.42 6.91
N SER A 186 -3.29 14.64 6.60
CA SER A 186 -1.94 15.09 7.00
C SER A 186 -1.93 15.63 8.43
N GLN A 187 -3.10 16.10 8.89
CA GLN A 187 -3.44 16.50 10.25
C GLN A 187 -4.95 16.26 10.44
N PRO A 188 -5.46 16.17 11.69
CA PRO A 188 -6.88 15.92 11.93
C PRO A 188 -7.80 16.86 11.11
N GLY A 189 -8.62 16.29 10.23
CA GLY A 189 -9.54 17.01 9.36
C GLY A 189 -8.90 17.72 8.14
N VAL A 190 -7.60 17.53 7.89
CA VAL A 190 -6.89 18.10 6.75
C VAL A 190 -6.56 17.00 5.76
N ALA A 191 -7.31 16.95 4.65
CA ALA A 191 -7.12 15.95 3.61
C ALA A 191 -5.70 15.99 3.03
N TYR A 192 -5.09 14.82 2.92
CA TYR A 192 -3.80 14.60 2.28
C TYR A 192 -4.04 14.04 0.87
N LEU A 193 -4.40 14.93 -0.05
CA LEU A 193 -4.86 14.56 -1.39
C LEU A 193 -3.82 13.76 -2.18
N ASP A 194 -2.54 14.10 -2.08
CA ASP A 194 -1.48 13.35 -2.75
C ASP A 194 -1.33 11.93 -2.18
N ALA A 195 -1.52 11.75 -0.87
CA ALA A 195 -1.50 10.43 -0.23
C ALA A 195 -2.72 9.59 -0.64
N ALA A 196 -3.91 10.21 -0.72
CA ALA A 196 -5.11 9.55 -1.21
C ALA A 196 -4.97 9.16 -2.69
N ALA A 197 -4.47 10.06 -3.54
CA ALA A 197 -4.21 9.79 -4.95
C ALA A 197 -3.16 8.68 -5.12
N PHE A 198 -2.07 8.72 -4.35
CA PHE A 198 -1.06 7.67 -4.32
C PHE A 198 -1.66 6.30 -4.00
N PHE A 199 -2.44 6.22 -2.91
CA PHE A 199 -3.04 4.97 -2.45
C PHE A 199 -4.10 4.48 -3.44
N TYR A 200 -5.09 5.30 -3.79
CA TYR A 200 -6.22 4.87 -4.63
C TYR A 200 -5.85 4.67 -6.10
N PHE A 201 -4.74 5.26 -6.56
CA PHE A 201 -4.18 4.87 -7.84
C PHE A 201 -3.64 3.44 -7.79
N TYR A 202 -2.95 3.05 -6.70
CA TYR A 202 -2.23 1.78 -6.59
C TYR A 202 -3.08 0.62 -6.03
N ALA A 203 -3.96 0.89 -5.08
CA ALA A 203 -4.72 -0.07 -4.29
C ALA A 203 -6.17 0.39 -4.07
N THR A 204 -7.00 -0.52 -3.58
CA THR A 204 -8.38 -0.24 -3.18
C THR A 204 -8.68 -0.89 -1.83
N GLY A 205 -9.71 -0.41 -1.14
CA GLY A 205 -10.08 -0.85 0.19
C GLY A 205 -9.06 -0.38 1.23
N VAL A 206 -9.45 0.60 2.05
CA VAL A 206 -8.65 1.01 3.19
C VAL A 206 -9.42 0.67 4.46
N THR A 207 -8.75 0.01 5.40
CA THR A 207 -9.30 -0.24 6.72
C THR A 207 -8.31 0.24 7.77
N PRO A 208 -8.77 0.61 8.97
CA PRO A 208 -7.84 0.98 10.04
C PRO A 208 -6.82 -0.12 10.38
N ALA A 209 -7.16 -1.41 10.23
CA ALA A 209 -6.23 -2.53 10.49
C ALA A 209 -5.09 -2.68 9.46
N MET A 210 -5.18 -1.99 8.32
CA MET A 210 -4.11 -1.98 7.32
C MET A 210 -3.03 -0.94 7.60
N GLU A 211 -3.33 0.07 8.43
CA GLU A 211 -2.40 1.18 8.67
C GLU A 211 -2.03 1.30 10.14
N ALA A 212 -2.98 1.14 11.05
CA ALA A 212 -2.72 1.33 12.47
C ALA A 212 -1.71 0.30 13.00
N LYS A 213 -0.84 0.73 13.92
CA LYS A 213 0.08 -0.15 14.63
C LYS A 213 -0.70 -1.16 15.47
N MET A 214 -0.81 -2.38 14.97
CA MET A 214 -1.49 -3.49 15.62
C MET A 214 -0.55 -4.68 15.76
N VAL A 215 0.19 -4.76 16.86
CA VAL A 215 1.18 -5.84 17.07
C VAL A 215 0.49 -7.21 17.07
N GLY A 216 0.97 -8.09 16.18
CA GLY A 216 0.47 -9.46 16.02
C GLY A 216 -0.94 -9.56 15.44
N LYS A 217 -1.48 -8.49 14.83
CA LYS A 217 -2.81 -8.45 14.19
C LYS A 217 -2.81 -7.58 12.93
N GLY A 218 -3.78 -7.79 12.06
CA GLY A 218 -3.93 -6.99 10.85
C GLY A 218 -2.79 -7.25 9.85
N SER A 219 -2.51 -6.27 9.00
CA SER A 219 -1.52 -6.39 7.93
C SER A 219 -0.75 -5.10 7.71
N GLN A 220 0.50 -5.23 7.25
CA GLN A 220 1.37 -4.11 6.89
C GLN A 220 2.01 -4.37 5.53
N TYR A 221 2.31 -3.29 4.81
CA TYR A 221 2.61 -3.33 3.39
C TYR A 221 3.82 -2.46 3.05
N ALA A 222 4.81 -3.05 2.37
CA ALA A 222 5.90 -2.32 1.75
C ALA A 222 5.76 -2.35 0.23
N VAL A 223 5.74 -1.19 -0.39
CA VAL A 223 5.63 -1.04 -1.85
C VAL A 223 7.02 -0.96 -2.45
N GLY A 224 7.36 -1.92 -3.31
CA GLY A 224 8.61 -1.98 -4.06
C GLY A 224 8.38 -1.62 -5.54
N ILE A 225 9.04 -0.57 -6.03
CA ILE A 225 8.80 -0.02 -7.38
C ILE A 225 10.09 0.11 -8.20
N VAL A 226 11.22 0.25 -7.52
CA VAL A 226 12.54 0.40 -8.14
C VAL A 226 13.53 -0.54 -7.46
N ASP A 227 14.63 -0.83 -8.15
CA ASP A 227 15.77 -1.56 -7.58
C ASP A 227 16.58 -0.66 -6.63
N SER A 228 17.59 -1.25 -5.98
CA SER A 228 18.50 -0.60 -5.02
C SER A 228 19.26 0.61 -5.57
N ASN A 229 19.33 0.76 -6.91
CA ASN A 229 19.94 1.90 -7.58
C ASN A 229 18.91 2.95 -8.03
N GLY A 230 17.63 2.76 -7.71
CA GLY A 230 16.53 3.64 -8.10
C GLY A 230 16.04 3.44 -9.54
N ASN A 231 16.46 2.38 -10.23
CA ASN A 231 15.98 2.09 -11.58
C ASN A 231 14.64 1.35 -11.53
N ALA A 232 13.76 1.63 -12.50
CA ALA A 232 12.53 0.86 -12.66
C ALA A 232 12.82 -0.64 -12.82
N LEU A 233 12.01 -1.46 -12.17
CA LEU A 233 12.12 -2.92 -12.21
C LEU A 233 11.70 -3.43 -13.59
N ASP A 234 12.64 -4.04 -14.32
CA ASP A 234 12.51 -4.50 -15.71
C ASP A 234 12.21 -6.00 -15.74
N GLY A 235 11.07 -6.41 -16.28
CA GLY A 235 10.67 -7.82 -16.33
C GLY A 235 11.54 -8.71 -17.23
N GLY A 236 12.47 -8.13 -18.01
CA GLY A 236 13.47 -8.88 -18.75
C GLY A 236 14.72 -9.24 -17.94
N LYS A 237 14.88 -8.69 -16.73
CA LYS A 237 16.06 -8.87 -15.89
C LYS A 237 15.76 -9.75 -14.68
N THR A 238 16.82 -10.27 -14.07
CA THR A 238 16.73 -11.05 -12.84
C THR A 238 17.07 -10.18 -11.63
N TYR A 239 16.22 -10.21 -10.62
CA TYR A 239 16.40 -9.51 -9.35
C TYR A 239 16.32 -10.47 -8.17
N ARG A 240 16.82 -10.03 -7.01
CA ARG A 240 16.74 -10.74 -5.74
C ARG A 240 16.32 -9.79 -4.63
N LEU A 241 15.43 -10.26 -3.77
CA LEU A 241 15.13 -9.69 -2.46
C LEU A 241 15.62 -10.67 -1.38
N HIS A 242 16.62 -10.27 -0.62
CA HIS A 242 17.14 -11.05 0.51
C HIS A 242 16.38 -10.70 1.79
N LEU A 243 15.50 -11.58 2.27
CA LEU A 243 14.78 -11.41 3.52
C LEU A 243 15.66 -11.87 4.68
N LEU A 244 15.96 -10.97 5.61
CA LEU A 244 16.70 -11.30 6.82
C LEU A 244 15.99 -12.39 7.64
N PRO A 245 16.72 -13.21 8.42
CA PRO A 245 16.12 -14.19 9.32
C PRO A 245 15.10 -13.55 10.26
N ASN A 246 14.15 -14.36 10.74
CA ASN A 246 13.12 -13.94 11.70
C ASN A 246 12.26 -12.77 11.18
N VAL A 247 11.76 -12.88 9.95
CA VAL A 247 10.78 -11.94 9.37
C VAL A 247 9.67 -11.70 10.41
N PRO A 248 9.36 -10.44 10.79
CA PRO A 248 8.48 -10.11 11.90
C PRO A 248 7.00 -10.26 11.54
N ALA A 249 6.59 -11.45 11.09
CA ALA A 249 5.21 -11.83 10.83
C ALA A 249 4.82 -12.96 11.77
N LYS A 250 3.78 -12.73 12.59
CA LYS A 250 3.22 -13.75 13.47
C LYS A 250 2.54 -14.86 12.67
N ASP A 251 1.81 -14.48 11.62
CA ASP A 251 0.97 -15.41 10.85
C ASP A 251 1.74 -15.88 9.61
N PHE A 252 2.05 -14.97 8.67
CA PHE A 252 2.87 -15.25 7.49
C PHE A 252 3.33 -13.96 6.79
N TRP A 253 4.25 -14.08 5.84
CA TRP A 253 4.64 -13.01 4.93
C TRP A 253 4.48 -13.42 3.47
N SER A 254 4.35 -12.45 2.57
CA SER A 254 4.33 -12.69 1.12
C SER A 254 4.99 -11.56 0.33
N ALA A 255 5.59 -11.91 -0.80
CA ALA A 255 6.02 -11.00 -1.85
C ALA A 255 5.19 -11.29 -3.11
N ILE A 256 4.47 -10.30 -3.62
CA ILE A 256 3.56 -10.45 -4.76
C ILE A 256 3.89 -9.42 -5.82
N VAL A 257 3.95 -9.83 -7.09
CA VAL A 257 4.29 -8.97 -8.23
C VAL A 257 3.03 -8.50 -8.98
N TYR A 258 3.03 -7.23 -9.38
CA TYR A 258 1.94 -6.55 -10.08
C TYR A 258 2.45 -5.86 -11.35
N ASP A 259 1.55 -5.74 -12.33
CA ASP A 259 1.79 -5.00 -13.57
C ASP A 259 1.69 -3.48 -13.32
N ASN A 260 2.63 -2.67 -13.83
CA ASN A 260 2.61 -1.20 -13.65
C ASN A 260 1.43 -0.51 -14.36
N GLN A 261 0.92 -1.09 -15.45
CA GLN A 261 -0.14 -0.50 -16.23
C GLN A 261 -1.52 -0.80 -15.68
N THR A 262 -1.75 -1.98 -15.10
CA THR A 262 -3.06 -2.38 -14.54
C THR A 262 -3.11 -2.34 -13.02
N ARG A 263 -1.95 -2.44 -12.34
CA ARG A 263 -1.80 -2.65 -10.88
C ARG A 263 -2.56 -3.88 -10.37
N SER A 264 -2.88 -4.80 -11.27
CA SER A 264 -3.35 -6.15 -10.95
C SER A 264 -2.15 -7.07 -10.84
N MET A 265 -2.33 -8.23 -10.19
CA MET A 265 -1.29 -9.25 -10.13
C MET A 265 -0.78 -9.54 -11.55
N LEU A 266 0.54 -9.62 -11.69
CA LEU A 266 1.16 -9.78 -13.00
C LEU A 266 0.74 -11.13 -13.60
N GLN A 267 0.11 -11.09 -14.77
CA GLN A 267 -0.37 -12.31 -15.43
C GLN A 267 0.79 -13.04 -16.08
N THR A 268 1.19 -14.17 -15.49
CA THR A 268 2.30 -15.00 -15.93
C THR A 268 1.84 -16.44 -16.14
N ASP A 269 2.76 -17.37 -16.39
CA ASP A 269 2.44 -18.80 -16.43
C ASP A 269 2.28 -19.42 -15.03
N GLN A 270 2.60 -18.66 -13.97
CA GLN A 270 2.31 -19.03 -12.59
C GLN A 270 0.87 -18.63 -12.22
N ASP A 271 0.12 -19.56 -11.62
CA ASP A 271 -1.24 -19.32 -11.11
C ASP A 271 -1.29 -18.15 -10.12
N PHE A 272 -0.22 -18.00 -9.32
CA PHE A 272 -0.05 -16.90 -8.38
C PHE A 272 1.36 -16.32 -8.54
N PRO A 273 1.51 -15.04 -8.96
CA PRO A 273 2.82 -14.39 -9.12
C PRO A 273 3.36 -13.93 -7.77
N GLN A 274 3.58 -14.89 -6.86
CA GLN A 274 4.00 -14.63 -5.49
C GLN A 274 4.96 -15.69 -4.95
N VAL A 275 5.65 -15.33 -3.88
CA VAL A 275 6.27 -16.25 -2.92
C VAL A 275 5.77 -15.90 -1.54
N SER A 276 5.32 -16.90 -0.79
CA SER A 276 4.77 -16.78 0.56
C SER A 276 5.46 -17.75 1.51
N SER A 277 5.57 -17.39 2.79
CA SER A 277 6.02 -18.33 3.82
C SER A 277 5.04 -19.49 4.06
N LEU A 278 3.85 -19.44 3.47
CA LEU A 278 2.88 -20.54 3.47
C LEU A 278 3.07 -21.51 2.30
N ASP A 279 3.90 -21.16 1.31
CA ASP A 279 4.09 -22.00 0.14
C ASP A 279 4.79 -23.30 0.52
N ARG A 280 4.25 -24.42 0.01
CA ARG A 280 4.86 -25.73 0.21
C ARG A 280 6.19 -25.76 -0.54
N GLY A 281 7.29 -25.81 0.21
CA GLY A 281 8.63 -25.94 -0.35
C GLY A 281 9.41 -24.63 -0.48
N VAL A 282 8.93 -23.53 0.12
CA VAL A 282 9.79 -22.33 0.27
C VAL A 282 11.12 -22.71 0.89
N VAL A 283 12.21 -22.32 0.24
CA VAL A 283 13.57 -22.70 0.60
C VAL A 283 14.17 -21.63 1.51
N THR A 284 14.54 -22.04 2.71
CA THR A 284 15.23 -21.19 3.68
C THR A 284 16.72 -21.46 3.66
N ASN A 285 17.52 -20.40 3.73
CA ASN A 285 18.97 -20.49 3.87
C ASN A 285 19.36 -21.04 5.26
N LYS A 286 20.62 -21.45 5.42
CA LYS A 286 21.13 -22.05 6.67
C LYS A 286 21.01 -21.13 7.89
N ASP A 287 21.05 -19.83 7.68
CA ASP A 287 20.93 -18.80 8.73
C ASP A 287 19.47 -18.40 9.04
N GLY A 288 18.50 -19.00 8.34
CA GLY A 288 17.08 -18.68 8.49
C GLY A 288 16.59 -17.57 7.56
N SER A 289 17.46 -16.98 6.72
CA SER A 289 17.07 -15.99 5.71
C SER A 289 16.37 -16.66 4.51
N VAL A 290 15.68 -15.85 3.70
CA VAL A 290 15.01 -16.33 2.48
C VAL A 290 15.37 -15.40 1.32
N ASP A 291 15.89 -15.96 0.24
CA ASP A 291 16.07 -15.22 -1.01
C ASP A 291 14.85 -15.42 -1.90
N VAL A 292 14.21 -14.33 -2.30
CA VAL A 292 13.13 -14.32 -3.31
C VAL A 292 13.70 -13.76 -4.61
N TYR A 293 13.55 -14.51 -5.70
CA TYR A 293 14.02 -14.15 -7.02
C TYR A 293 12.87 -13.68 -7.90
N PHE A 294 13.16 -12.75 -8.79
CA PHE A 294 12.22 -12.23 -9.77
C PHE A 294 12.90 -12.27 -11.13
N GLY A 295 12.24 -12.77 -12.17
CA GLY A 295 12.86 -12.83 -13.49
C GLY A 295 12.02 -13.59 -14.51
N PRO A 296 12.35 -13.52 -15.80
CA PRO A 296 11.60 -14.25 -16.83
C PRO A 296 11.75 -15.77 -16.74
N LYS A 297 12.80 -16.25 -16.05
CA LYS A 297 13.06 -17.66 -15.76
C LYS A 297 13.64 -17.79 -14.36
N ALA A 298 13.35 -18.90 -13.70
CA ALA A 298 13.96 -19.24 -12.42
C ALA A 298 15.49 -19.39 -12.57
N PRO A 299 16.28 -18.80 -11.66
CA PRO A 299 17.67 -19.20 -11.49
C PRO A 299 17.75 -20.68 -11.06
N GLU A 300 18.82 -21.37 -11.47
CA GLU A 300 19.00 -22.80 -11.20
C GLU A 300 18.91 -23.11 -9.69
N GLY A 301 18.00 -24.03 -9.33
CA GLY A 301 17.80 -24.46 -7.94
C GLY A 301 17.04 -23.46 -7.07
N LYS A 302 16.45 -22.42 -7.68
CA LYS A 302 15.66 -21.36 -7.00
C LYS A 302 14.20 -21.36 -7.41
N GLU A 303 13.73 -22.41 -8.07
CA GLU A 303 12.39 -22.52 -8.65
C GLU A 303 11.27 -22.34 -7.61
N HIS A 304 11.51 -22.76 -6.36
CA HIS A 304 10.55 -22.62 -5.25
C HIS A 304 10.47 -21.21 -4.64
N ASN A 305 11.47 -20.36 -4.89
CA ASN A 305 11.50 -18.99 -4.38
C ASN A 305 11.57 -17.98 -5.53
N TRP A 306 10.91 -18.28 -6.65
CA TRP A 306 10.97 -17.44 -7.84
C TRP A 306 9.59 -17.01 -8.28
N ILE A 307 9.49 -15.73 -8.65
CA ILE A 307 8.31 -15.13 -9.23
C ILE A 307 8.64 -14.75 -10.68
N GLN A 308 7.83 -15.25 -11.61
CA GLN A 308 7.98 -14.95 -13.02
C GLN A 308 7.71 -13.48 -13.29
N THR A 309 8.54 -12.88 -14.13
CA THR A 309 8.34 -11.54 -14.69
C THR A 309 8.35 -11.61 -16.23
N ILE A 310 7.97 -10.52 -16.90
CA ILE A 310 7.71 -10.53 -18.34
C ILE A 310 8.65 -9.56 -19.07
N PRO A 311 9.50 -10.03 -20.01
CA PRO A 311 10.34 -9.16 -20.80
C PRO A 311 9.54 -8.08 -21.54
N GLY A 312 10.04 -6.85 -21.54
CA GLY A 312 9.36 -5.70 -22.14
C GLY A 312 8.27 -5.07 -21.28
N LYS A 313 8.02 -5.59 -20.06
CA LYS A 313 7.14 -4.96 -19.06
C LYS A 313 7.92 -4.49 -17.84
N GLY A 314 7.51 -3.35 -17.30
CA GLY A 314 7.88 -2.96 -15.94
C GLY A 314 6.93 -3.60 -14.92
N TRP A 315 7.44 -3.85 -13.72
CA TRP A 315 6.64 -4.40 -12.62
C TRP A 315 6.86 -3.63 -11.32
N ASN A 316 5.97 -3.88 -10.36
CA ASN A 316 6.07 -3.43 -8.98
C ASN A 316 5.66 -4.57 -8.06
N MET A 317 5.86 -4.42 -6.75
CA MET A 317 5.50 -5.46 -5.79
C MET A 317 4.99 -4.92 -4.46
N LEU A 318 4.22 -5.75 -3.76
CA LEU A 318 3.90 -5.57 -2.36
C LEU A 318 4.58 -6.66 -1.54
N PHE A 319 5.37 -6.25 -0.55
CA PHE A 319 5.77 -7.11 0.55
C PHE A 319 4.74 -6.95 1.65
N ARG A 320 4.16 -8.06 2.11
CA ARG A 320 3.06 -8.04 3.08
C ARG A 320 3.45 -8.84 4.31
N LEU A 321 3.19 -8.26 5.47
CA LEU A 321 3.29 -8.92 6.77
C LEU A 321 1.89 -9.11 7.33
N TYR A 322 1.56 -10.35 7.70
CA TYR A 322 0.31 -10.70 8.38
C TYR A 322 0.61 -10.98 9.84
N GLY A 323 -0.09 -10.25 10.71
CA GLY A 323 0.25 -10.19 12.13
C GLY A 323 1.65 -9.60 12.38
N PRO A 324 1.95 -8.38 11.87
CA PRO A 324 3.26 -7.75 12.03
C PRO A 324 3.68 -7.63 13.51
N LEU A 325 4.93 -7.97 13.81
CA LEU A 325 5.50 -7.92 15.17
C LEU A 325 6.25 -6.60 15.43
N GLU A 326 6.58 -6.35 16.69
CA GLU A 326 7.26 -5.11 17.13
C GLU A 326 8.49 -4.72 16.29
N PRO A 327 9.36 -5.67 15.85
CA PRO A 327 10.55 -5.33 15.06
C PRO A 327 10.29 -4.63 13.72
N TRP A 328 9.08 -4.79 13.16
CA TRP A 328 8.65 -4.04 11.99
C TRP A 328 8.38 -2.57 12.32
N PHE A 329 7.67 -2.33 13.43
CA PHE A 329 7.20 -1.00 13.81
C PHE A 329 8.32 -0.13 14.41
N ASP A 330 9.21 -0.72 15.20
CA ASP A 330 10.37 -0.01 15.75
C ASP A 330 11.55 0.07 14.78
N LYS A 331 11.41 -0.55 13.60
CA LYS A 331 12.39 -0.58 12.51
C LYS A 331 13.71 -1.27 12.86
N THR A 332 13.71 -2.17 13.85
CA THR A 332 14.88 -2.98 14.21
C THR A 332 15.09 -4.16 13.26
N TRP A 333 14.03 -4.64 12.61
CA TRP A 333 14.12 -5.51 11.43
C TRP A 333 13.86 -4.68 10.17
N ARG A 334 14.73 -4.81 9.17
CA ARG A 334 14.66 -4.04 7.93
C ARG A 334 14.51 -4.96 6.72
N LEU A 335 13.63 -4.56 5.82
CA LEU A 335 13.54 -5.15 4.49
C LEU A 335 14.72 -4.67 3.64
N ASN A 336 15.54 -5.60 3.13
CA ASN A 336 16.62 -5.25 2.21
C ASN A 336 16.06 -4.72 0.89
N GLU A 337 16.89 -3.98 0.16
CA GLU A 337 16.50 -3.46 -1.15
C GLU A 337 16.41 -4.59 -2.19
N ILE A 338 15.65 -4.35 -3.26
CA ILE A 338 15.59 -5.27 -4.40
C ILE A 338 16.85 -5.05 -5.24
N GLU A 339 17.66 -6.08 -5.41
CA GLU A 339 18.95 -5.99 -6.10
C GLU A 339 18.89 -6.65 -7.47
N LEU A 340 19.49 -6.00 -8.47
CA LEU A 340 19.74 -6.63 -9.77
C LEU A 340 20.76 -7.76 -9.59
N VAL A 341 20.46 -8.94 -10.13
CA VAL A 341 21.39 -10.08 -10.19
C VAL A 341 22.10 -10.04 -11.54
N ASN A 342 23.42 -9.93 -11.50
CA ASN A 342 24.27 -9.89 -12.70
C ASN A 342 24.58 -11.28 -13.23
#